data_AF-A0A7X5FSA4-F1
#
_entry.id   AF-A0A7X5FSA4-F1
#
_cell.length_a   1.000
_cell.length_b   1.000
_cell.length_c   1.000
_cell.angle_alpha   90.00
_cell.angle_beta   90.00
_cell.angle_gamma   90.00
#
_symmetry.space_group_name_H-M   'P 1'
#
loop_
_entity.id
_entity.type
_entity.pdbx_description
1 polymer ?
#
loop_
_entity_poly.entity_id
_entity_poly.type
_entity_poly.pdbx_seq_one_letter_code
_entity_poly.pdbx_strand_id
1 'polypeptide(L)'
;MDSLELQKNFHTVYKDFFNTHNIVLSGDGVLTWGADISHGVSALRIKQKLPIKTFCGVNFNTSGKITFRTVFHYSSVENVFKEDKFAVFFKYDVERITLFLQNFLTENGFSGGMEIDFLAETPRGHGFSFSGVISVLLTYLLYIVTGKLDPKVLKGGEFSVDDPIFNELYCSTLNLSHCISLGKSTGASNFTVMIPNTSLPVVYISKKNAINHTDDICTTDNDMKTISSSETAVYKNVITNFLGMDNAANWELPLDYGIIFTGMEYNMFGEIELKKEGAKRENDHLDAFVSDMIRLLPVKDEDRTILSDLLRFDKSEISRKNIDSTNLKILEGFDYLLKNSYNENALNAFINTMKNIGFMSFSYQKENRLFFALQYLFYQYRQFEDEEIGIIPFNTGKIGGSFFFVMKDKRSRTTLQKVLEHLQDDNHIISLDYASWRDGFSSDGVQLRQFITEKIYSDYTKEGNIFFTDSSGMSYFGNYDSVIENEKDCILLDTISGRIYIRGTKLTSKDIHSQNTTIDMMKILLENLGKEVSNTKLPVSTYSQNKNEILGKVVLPLKKLAKEYFGEELSLICSGGITDYYLRLERDESIRIGIIKKIWN
;
A
#
# COMPACT_ATOMS: atom_id res chain seq x y z
N MET A 1 3.30 -7.96 15.79
CA MET A 1 2.75 -7.46 14.53
C MET A 1 3.51 -7.96 13.33
N ASP A 2 3.49 -9.28 13.16
CA ASP A 2 3.66 -9.86 11.84
C ASP A 2 2.30 -9.85 11.11
N SER A 3 2.35 -10.01 9.79
CA SER A 3 1.16 -10.11 8.95
C SER A 3 0.21 -11.25 9.38
N LEU A 4 0.74 -12.35 9.90
CA LEU A 4 -0.05 -13.51 10.32
C LEU A 4 -0.92 -13.21 11.55
N GLU A 5 -0.38 -12.50 12.53
CA GLU A 5 -1.07 -12.05 13.72
C GLU A 5 -2.18 -11.05 13.37
N LEU A 6 -1.91 -10.09 12.47
CA LEU A 6 -2.93 -9.17 11.99
C LEU A 6 -4.04 -9.90 11.23
N GLN A 7 -3.68 -10.84 10.35
CA GLN A 7 -4.64 -11.68 9.62
C GLN A 7 -5.52 -12.52 10.53
N LYS A 8 -4.98 -12.98 11.67
CA LYS A 8 -5.73 -13.71 12.69
C LYS A 8 -6.66 -12.79 13.48
N ASN A 9 -6.15 -11.66 13.97
CA ASN A 9 -6.90 -10.75 14.84
C ASN A 9 -7.98 -9.96 14.09
N PHE A 10 -7.74 -9.65 12.81
CA PHE A 10 -8.66 -8.91 11.95
C PHE A 10 -9.19 -9.79 10.81
N HIS A 11 -9.42 -11.08 11.07
CA HIS A 11 -9.82 -12.06 10.06
C HIS A 11 -10.95 -11.59 9.14
N THR A 12 -11.98 -10.94 9.69
CA THR A 12 -13.11 -10.41 8.90
C THR A 12 -12.67 -9.38 7.87
N VAL A 13 -11.76 -8.45 8.21
CA VAL A 13 -11.26 -7.41 7.29
C VAL A 13 -10.57 -8.06 6.09
N TYR A 14 -9.68 -9.03 6.34
CA TYR A 14 -9.01 -9.75 5.26
C TYR A 14 -10.00 -10.60 4.48
N LYS A 15 -10.88 -11.34 5.15
CA LYS A 15 -11.89 -12.16 4.49
C LYS A 15 -12.77 -11.33 3.54
N ASP A 16 -13.22 -10.17 3.98
CA ASP A 16 -14.05 -9.28 3.17
C ASP A 16 -13.24 -8.71 2.01
N PHE A 17 -12.00 -8.26 2.26
CA PHE A 17 -11.10 -7.81 1.21
C PHE A 17 -10.88 -8.90 0.15
N PHE A 18 -10.48 -10.11 0.52
CA PHE A 18 -10.24 -11.19 -0.42
C PHE A 18 -11.50 -11.62 -1.18
N ASN A 19 -12.65 -11.71 -0.51
CA ASN A 19 -13.87 -12.14 -1.18
C ASN A 19 -14.51 -11.07 -2.08
N THR A 20 -14.11 -9.80 -1.94
CA THR A 20 -14.58 -8.69 -2.78
C THR A 20 -13.63 -8.34 -3.91
N HIS A 21 -12.55 -9.12 -4.14
CA HIS A 21 -11.59 -8.88 -5.23
C HIS A 21 -11.35 -10.10 -6.11
N ASN A 22 -11.24 -9.92 -7.44
CA ASN A 22 -10.88 -11.01 -8.36
C ASN A 22 -9.39 -11.35 -8.25
N ILE A 23 -8.53 -10.34 -8.35
CA ILE A 23 -7.08 -10.46 -8.20
C ILE A 23 -6.67 -9.85 -6.87
N VAL A 24 -5.82 -10.55 -6.12
CA VAL A 24 -5.15 -9.98 -4.95
C VAL A 24 -3.65 -10.25 -5.04
N LEU A 25 -2.86 -9.18 -5.13
CA LEU A 25 -1.41 -9.20 -5.01
C LEU A 25 -1.00 -8.71 -3.63
N SER A 26 0.13 -9.18 -3.12
CA SER A 26 0.75 -8.63 -1.90
C SER A 26 2.23 -8.34 -2.09
N GLY A 27 2.73 -7.32 -1.42
CA GLY A 27 4.15 -6.95 -1.41
C GLY A 27 4.61 -6.55 -0.01
N ASP A 28 5.89 -6.79 0.25
CA ASP A 28 6.54 -6.49 1.53
C ASP A 28 6.76 -4.99 1.74
N GLY A 29 6.59 -4.54 2.98
CA GLY A 29 7.09 -3.26 3.44
C GLY A 29 8.61 -3.22 3.37
N VAL A 30 9.17 -2.02 3.18
CA VAL A 30 10.63 -1.85 3.08
C VAL A 30 11.15 -0.82 4.05
N LEU A 31 12.05 -1.29 4.91
CA LEU A 31 12.86 -0.50 5.83
C LEU A 31 14.12 0.02 5.13
N THR A 32 14.63 1.16 5.60
CA THR A 32 15.94 1.69 5.19
C THR A 32 16.90 1.60 6.36
N TRP A 33 18.11 1.09 6.18
CA TRP A 33 19.09 1.05 7.28
C TRP A 33 19.78 2.39 7.52
N GLY A 34 19.87 3.24 6.49
CA GLY A 34 20.54 4.52 6.55
C GLY A 34 19.64 5.72 6.80
N ALA A 35 20.29 6.84 7.10
CA ALA A 35 19.68 8.15 7.17
C ALA A 35 19.40 8.70 5.76
N ASP A 36 18.43 8.10 5.06
CA ASP A 36 17.91 8.57 3.74
C ASP A 36 17.02 9.82 3.99
N ILE A 37 17.61 10.84 4.63
CA ILE A 37 16.98 12.09 5.13
C ILE A 37 16.33 12.87 3.98
N SER A 38 16.75 12.61 2.75
CA SER A 38 16.30 13.27 1.55
C SER A 38 16.25 12.26 0.41
N HIS A 39 15.05 11.76 0.12
CA HIS A 39 14.76 10.92 -1.04
C HIS A 39 15.48 11.47 -2.28
N GLY A 40 16.52 10.77 -2.71
CA GLY A 40 17.24 11.10 -3.94
C GLY A 40 18.67 11.62 -3.80
N VAL A 41 19.17 11.89 -2.59
CA VAL A 41 20.50 12.51 -2.44
C VAL A 41 21.64 11.49 -2.39
N SER A 42 21.44 10.35 -1.72
CA SER A 42 22.46 9.29 -1.63
C SER A 42 22.62 8.53 -2.95
N ALA A 43 23.82 8.13 -3.33
CA ALA A 43 24.01 7.16 -4.41
C ALA A 43 23.81 5.72 -3.87
N LEU A 44 24.33 5.44 -2.67
CA LEU A 44 24.28 4.13 -2.02
C LEU A 44 23.05 4.02 -1.10
N ARG A 45 22.32 2.92 -1.17
CA ARG A 45 21.16 2.64 -0.31
C ARG A 45 21.18 1.19 0.16
N ILE A 46 20.84 1.01 1.43
CA ILE A 46 20.71 -0.31 2.05
C ILE A 46 19.28 -0.42 2.58
N LYS A 47 18.53 -1.39 2.04
CA LYS A 47 17.09 -1.56 2.27
C LYS A 47 16.81 -2.99 2.75
N GLN A 48 15.73 -3.18 3.49
CA GLN A 48 15.37 -4.46 4.09
C GLN A 48 13.88 -4.70 3.94
N LYS A 49 13.49 -5.90 3.48
CA LYS A 49 12.10 -6.33 3.46
C LYS A 49 11.61 -6.63 4.87
N LEU A 50 10.39 -6.21 5.17
CA LEU A 50 9.70 -6.48 6.42
C LEU A 50 8.47 -7.36 6.15
N PRO A 51 8.08 -8.24 7.10
CA PRO A 51 6.89 -9.11 7.00
C PRO A 51 5.57 -8.39 7.27
N ILE A 52 5.53 -7.11 6.93
CA ILE A 52 4.35 -6.26 6.93
C ILE A 52 3.94 -6.12 5.47
N LYS A 53 2.67 -6.38 5.15
CA LYS A 53 2.18 -6.46 3.78
C LYS A 53 1.36 -5.24 3.38
N THR A 54 1.45 -4.91 2.09
CA THR A 54 0.41 -4.16 1.38
C THR A 54 -0.21 -5.09 0.34
N PHE A 55 -1.53 -5.13 0.31
CA PHE A 55 -2.32 -5.89 -0.64
C PHE A 55 -2.96 -4.95 -1.66
N CYS A 56 -2.98 -5.35 -2.91
CA CYS A 56 -3.68 -4.67 -4.02
C CYS A 56 -4.78 -5.60 -4.51
N GLY A 57 -6.03 -5.22 -4.28
CA GLY A 57 -7.22 -5.94 -4.68
C GLY A 57 -7.81 -5.31 -5.94
N VAL A 58 -8.19 -6.12 -6.93
CA VAL A 58 -8.70 -5.62 -8.21
C VAL A 58 -9.91 -6.38 -8.70
N ASN A 59 -10.88 -5.61 -9.20
CA ASN A 59 -12.04 -6.09 -9.94
C ASN A 59 -12.05 -5.54 -11.35
N PHE A 60 -12.54 -6.34 -12.30
CA PHE A 60 -12.76 -5.87 -13.66
C PHE A 60 -14.16 -5.26 -13.78
N ASN A 61 -14.26 -4.19 -14.55
CA ASN A 61 -15.53 -3.57 -14.86
C ASN A 61 -15.66 -3.36 -16.39
N THR A 62 -16.89 -3.18 -16.85
CA THR A 62 -17.20 -3.00 -18.29
C THR A 62 -17.13 -1.55 -18.75
N SER A 63 -16.82 -0.61 -17.85
CA SER A 63 -16.81 0.83 -18.17
C SER A 63 -15.60 1.27 -18.99
N GLY A 64 -14.58 0.43 -19.08
CA GLY A 64 -13.28 0.77 -19.70
C GLY A 64 -12.44 1.73 -18.87
N LYS A 65 -12.89 2.11 -17.67
CA LYS A 65 -12.20 3.07 -16.79
C LYS A 65 -11.53 2.38 -15.60
N ILE A 66 -10.39 2.91 -15.21
CA ILE A 66 -9.70 2.57 -13.97
C ILE A 66 -10.18 3.51 -12.86
N THR A 67 -10.60 2.94 -11.74
CA THR A 67 -11.03 3.69 -10.55
C THR A 67 -10.30 3.17 -9.32
N PHE A 68 -9.74 4.09 -8.54
CA PHE A 68 -9.23 3.80 -7.20
C PHE A 68 -10.32 4.11 -6.19
N ARG A 69 -10.76 3.13 -5.38
CA ARG A 69 -11.83 3.38 -4.41
C ARG A 69 -11.23 3.66 -3.03
N THR A 70 -10.84 2.63 -2.29
CA THR A 70 -10.52 2.74 -0.87
C THR A 70 -9.13 2.18 -0.54
N VAL A 71 -8.57 2.71 0.55
CA VAL A 71 -7.37 2.21 1.20
C VAL A 71 -7.76 1.88 2.63
N PHE A 72 -7.78 0.59 2.94
CA PHE A 72 -7.82 0.10 4.31
C PHE A 72 -6.40 0.13 4.85
N HIS A 73 -6.18 0.74 6.01
CA HIS A 73 -4.86 0.74 6.64
C HIS A 73 -4.96 0.51 8.14
N TYR A 74 -4.04 -0.28 8.68
CA TYR A 74 -4.03 -0.60 10.10
C TYR A 74 -3.41 0.53 10.93
N SER A 75 -4.12 1.02 11.94
CA SER A 75 -3.61 1.97 12.94
C SER A 75 -3.13 1.22 14.17
N SER A 76 -1.82 1.22 14.42
CA SER A 76 -1.22 0.58 15.60
C SER A 76 -1.60 1.26 16.92
N VAL A 77 -1.87 2.56 16.89
CA VAL A 77 -2.31 3.34 18.05
C VAL A 77 -3.73 2.98 18.46
N GLU A 78 -4.64 2.87 17.49
CA GLU A 78 -6.06 2.60 17.77
C GLU A 78 -6.40 1.10 17.72
N ASN A 79 -5.47 0.27 17.25
CA ASN A 79 -5.65 -1.17 17.05
C ASN A 79 -6.87 -1.50 16.18
N VAL A 80 -7.07 -0.76 15.09
CA VAL A 80 -8.16 -0.94 14.13
C VAL A 80 -7.70 -0.66 12.70
N PHE A 81 -8.38 -1.25 11.72
CA PHE A 81 -8.26 -0.83 10.32
C PHE A 81 -9.15 0.39 10.07
N LYS A 82 -8.54 1.44 9.53
CA LYS A 82 -9.23 2.65 9.05
C LYS A 82 -9.44 2.54 7.55
N GLU A 83 -10.55 3.12 7.08
CA GLU A 83 -10.89 3.20 5.67
C GLU A 83 -10.78 4.65 5.20
N ASP A 84 -9.94 4.90 4.20
CA ASP A 84 -9.80 6.20 3.54
C ASP A 84 -10.07 6.09 2.04
N LYS A 85 -10.55 7.17 1.44
CA LYS A 85 -10.55 7.29 -0.03
C LYS A 85 -9.12 7.36 -0.54
N PHE A 86 -8.81 6.63 -1.61
CA PHE A 86 -7.46 6.62 -2.18
C PHE A 86 -6.91 8.03 -2.46
N ALA A 87 -7.72 8.92 -3.03
CA ALA A 87 -7.32 10.30 -3.31
C ALA A 87 -6.96 11.10 -2.05
N VAL A 88 -7.67 10.89 -0.94
CA VAL A 88 -7.38 11.52 0.35
C VAL A 88 -6.09 10.93 0.93
N PHE A 89 -5.96 9.61 0.87
CA PHE A 89 -4.81 8.88 1.39
C PHE A 89 -3.52 9.23 0.65
N PHE A 90 -3.57 9.39 -0.69
CA PHE A 90 -2.40 9.67 -1.52
C PHE A 90 -2.09 11.15 -1.71
N LYS A 91 -3.04 12.09 -1.52
CA LYS A 91 -2.90 13.56 -1.65
C LYS A 91 -2.29 14.09 -2.97
N TYR A 92 -1.88 13.20 -3.88
CA TYR A 92 -1.22 13.52 -5.14
C TYR A 92 -2.08 13.07 -6.32
N ASP A 93 -1.65 13.49 -7.50
CA ASP A 93 -2.30 13.35 -8.80
C ASP A 93 -2.70 11.89 -9.16
N VAL A 94 -3.84 11.46 -8.61
CA VAL A 94 -4.47 10.16 -8.94
C VAL A 94 -4.78 10.10 -10.43
N GLU A 95 -5.05 11.24 -11.08
CA GLU A 95 -5.32 11.32 -12.50
C GLU A 95 -4.09 10.90 -13.30
N ARG A 96 -2.88 11.38 -12.93
CA ARG A 96 -1.62 10.97 -13.57
C ARG A 96 -1.34 9.47 -13.41
N ILE A 97 -1.60 8.91 -12.23
CA ILE A 97 -1.46 7.46 -12.01
C ILE A 97 -2.46 6.71 -12.91
N THR A 98 -3.72 7.14 -12.91
CA THR A 98 -4.79 6.53 -13.72
C THR A 98 -4.47 6.59 -15.21
N LEU A 99 -3.97 7.73 -15.70
CA LEU A 99 -3.57 7.93 -17.09
C LEU A 99 -2.42 7.00 -17.47
N PHE A 100 -1.39 6.88 -16.62
CA PHE A 100 -0.28 5.96 -16.86
C PHE A 100 -0.79 4.52 -17.00
N LEU A 101 -1.64 4.06 -16.07
CA LEU A 101 -2.20 2.72 -16.11
C LEU A 101 -3.08 2.51 -17.36
N GLN A 102 -3.93 3.48 -17.71
CA GLN A 102 -4.82 3.41 -18.87
C GLN A 102 -4.03 3.34 -20.19
N ASN A 103 -2.98 4.15 -20.32
CA ASN A 103 -2.10 4.14 -21.49
C ASN A 103 -1.40 2.77 -21.62
N PHE A 104 -0.81 2.27 -20.52
CA PHE A 104 -0.18 0.95 -20.54
C PHE A 104 -1.16 -0.15 -20.96
N LEU A 105 -2.37 -0.19 -20.40
CA LEU A 105 -3.37 -1.19 -20.76
C LEU A 105 -3.76 -1.08 -22.23
N THR A 106 -4.02 0.13 -22.72
CA THR A 106 -4.46 0.38 -24.11
C THR A 106 -3.37 -0.01 -25.12
N GLU A 107 -2.12 0.36 -24.86
CA GLU A 107 -0.95 0.00 -25.69
C GLU A 107 -0.73 -1.51 -25.77
N ASN A 108 -1.16 -2.23 -24.73
CA ASN A 108 -1.05 -3.69 -24.65
C ASN A 108 -2.39 -4.39 -24.96
N GLY A 109 -3.31 -3.70 -25.64
CA GLY A 109 -4.53 -4.30 -26.19
C GLY A 109 -5.63 -4.63 -25.17
N PHE A 110 -5.53 -4.15 -23.94
CA PHE A 110 -6.56 -4.33 -22.92
C PHE A 110 -7.61 -3.21 -22.98
N SER A 111 -8.88 -3.58 -23.18
CA SER A 111 -10.00 -2.63 -23.34
C SER A 111 -10.97 -2.61 -22.15
N GLY A 112 -10.72 -3.40 -21.11
CA GLY A 112 -11.56 -3.45 -19.90
C GLY A 112 -11.28 -2.28 -18.95
N GLY A 113 -12.16 -2.09 -17.95
CA GLY A 113 -11.89 -1.21 -16.82
C GLY A 113 -11.50 -1.99 -15.56
N MET A 114 -10.99 -1.28 -14.55
CA MET A 114 -10.57 -1.84 -13.26
C MET A 114 -11.08 -1.02 -12.09
N GLU A 115 -11.46 -1.67 -11.01
CA GLU A 115 -11.66 -1.05 -9.70
C GLU A 115 -10.56 -1.57 -8.77
N ILE A 116 -9.79 -0.67 -8.16
CA ILE A 116 -8.59 -0.99 -7.38
C ILE A 116 -8.75 -0.49 -5.95
N ASP A 117 -8.55 -1.39 -5.00
CA ASP A 117 -8.47 -1.10 -3.57
C ASP A 117 -7.16 -1.59 -2.97
N PHE A 118 -6.79 -1.01 -1.84
CA PHE A 118 -5.61 -1.43 -1.08
C PHE A 118 -5.97 -1.80 0.35
N LEU A 119 -5.27 -2.80 0.88
CA LEU A 119 -5.23 -3.11 2.31
C LEU A 119 -3.78 -3.07 2.76
N ALA A 120 -3.46 -2.20 3.72
CA ALA A 120 -2.11 -1.95 4.19
C ALA A 120 -2.00 -2.25 5.68
N GLU A 121 -1.02 -3.08 6.06
CA GLU A 121 -0.77 -3.42 7.46
C GLU A 121 -0.06 -2.30 8.23
N THR A 122 0.26 -1.19 7.57
CA THR A 122 0.81 0.02 8.19
C THR A 122 0.18 1.28 7.59
N PRO A 123 0.05 2.36 8.38
CA PRO A 123 -0.37 3.65 7.84
C PRO A 123 0.67 4.26 6.90
N ARG A 124 0.25 5.24 6.13
CA ARG A 124 1.16 6.04 5.31
C ARG A 124 2.08 6.87 6.21
N GLY A 125 3.34 6.95 5.81
CA GLY A 125 4.29 7.85 6.46
C GLY A 125 4.97 7.28 7.69
N HIS A 126 4.95 5.96 7.88
CA HIS A 126 5.67 5.24 8.96
C HIS A 126 7.04 4.72 8.51
N GLY A 127 7.49 5.08 7.30
CA GLY A 127 8.83 4.74 6.80
C GLY A 127 8.95 3.40 6.08
N PHE A 128 7.85 2.68 5.87
CA PHE A 128 7.85 1.35 5.22
C PHE A 128 7.77 1.37 3.68
N SER A 129 8.16 2.49 3.05
CA SER A 129 8.20 2.66 1.59
C SER A 129 6.89 2.39 0.83
N PHE A 130 5.73 2.65 1.44
CA PHE A 130 4.40 2.36 0.89
C PHE A 130 4.21 2.71 -0.61
N SER A 131 4.64 3.89 -1.06
CA SER A 131 4.55 4.30 -2.47
C SER A 131 5.37 3.42 -3.43
N GLY A 132 6.52 2.91 -2.97
CA GLY A 132 7.34 1.96 -3.70
C GLY A 132 6.64 0.61 -3.81
N VAL A 133 6.00 0.14 -2.73
CA VAL A 133 5.24 -1.11 -2.73
C VAL A 133 4.05 -1.02 -3.70
N ILE A 134 3.29 0.08 -3.68
CA ILE A 134 2.13 0.27 -4.58
C ILE A 134 2.54 0.33 -6.05
N SER A 135 3.62 1.03 -6.40
CA SER A 135 4.10 1.05 -7.80
C SER A 135 4.51 -0.34 -8.29
N VAL A 136 5.11 -1.16 -7.42
CA VAL A 136 5.41 -2.56 -7.74
C VAL A 136 4.12 -3.35 -7.95
N LEU A 137 3.18 -3.32 -7.01
CA LEU A 137 1.94 -4.10 -7.09
C LEU A 137 1.09 -3.75 -8.32
N LEU A 138 0.94 -2.45 -8.61
CA LEU A 138 0.23 -2.00 -9.79
C LEU A 138 0.93 -2.42 -11.09
N THR A 139 2.26 -2.42 -11.13
CA THR A 139 2.99 -2.85 -12.33
C THR A 139 2.84 -4.36 -12.54
N TYR A 140 2.96 -5.17 -11.49
CA TYR A 140 2.73 -6.62 -11.60
C TYR A 140 1.30 -6.93 -12.04
N LEU A 141 0.31 -6.21 -11.49
CA LEU A 141 -1.08 -6.29 -11.94
C LEU A 141 -1.20 -6.04 -13.45
N LEU A 142 -0.63 -4.94 -13.95
CA LEU A 142 -0.68 -4.60 -15.37
C LEU A 142 -0.11 -5.72 -16.24
N TYR A 143 1.02 -6.31 -15.84
CA TYR A 143 1.67 -7.39 -16.58
C TYR A 143 0.88 -8.69 -16.54
N ILE A 144 0.25 -9.02 -15.41
CA ILE A 144 -0.65 -10.18 -15.30
C ILE A 144 -1.86 -10.00 -16.21
N VAL A 145 -2.52 -8.85 -16.14
CA VAL A 145 -3.77 -8.61 -16.88
C VAL A 145 -3.55 -8.51 -18.38
N THR A 146 -2.39 -8.00 -18.82
CA THR A 146 -2.02 -7.97 -20.24
C THR A 146 -1.44 -9.30 -20.74
N GLY A 147 -1.35 -10.33 -19.88
CA GLY A 147 -0.82 -11.65 -20.23
C GLY A 147 0.70 -11.67 -20.44
N LYS A 148 1.41 -10.59 -20.11
CA LYS A 148 2.88 -10.51 -20.20
C LYS A 148 3.58 -11.35 -19.13
N LEU A 149 2.97 -11.48 -17.95
CA LEU A 149 3.52 -12.25 -16.83
C LEU A 149 2.56 -13.38 -16.48
N ASP A 150 3.02 -14.64 -16.53
CA ASP A 150 2.25 -15.79 -16.07
C ASP A 150 2.02 -15.66 -14.55
N PRO A 151 0.77 -15.55 -14.07
CA PRO A 151 0.46 -15.43 -12.64
C PRO A 151 1.05 -16.56 -11.78
N LYS A 152 1.31 -17.75 -12.35
CA LYS A 152 1.81 -18.91 -11.60
C LYS A 152 3.24 -18.74 -11.09
N VAL A 153 4.09 -17.96 -11.76
CA VAL A 153 5.48 -17.73 -11.32
C VAL A 153 5.56 -17.00 -9.98
N LEU A 154 4.49 -16.29 -9.62
CA LEU A 154 4.34 -15.55 -8.35
C LEU A 154 3.76 -16.40 -7.22
N LYS A 155 3.36 -17.65 -7.49
CA LYS A 155 2.73 -18.55 -6.50
C LYS A 155 3.73 -19.52 -5.85
N GLY A 156 4.98 -19.56 -6.32
CA GLY A 156 6.01 -20.49 -5.83
C GLY A 156 7.39 -19.87 -5.60
N GLY A 157 7.52 -18.55 -5.73
CA GLY A 157 8.83 -17.89 -5.63
C GLY A 157 9.80 -18.28 -6.75
N GLU A 158 9.30 -18.80 -7.88
CA GLU A 158 10.13 -19.21 -9.02
C GLU A 158 10.61 -18.02 -9.85
N PHE A 159 9.97 -16.87 -9.68
CA PHE A 159 10.41 -15.62 -10.30
C PHE A 159 11.84 -15.28 -9.85
N SER A 160 12.70 -14.89 -10.77
CA SER A 160 14.11 -14.55 -10.53
C SER A 160 14.44 -13.16 -11.07
N VAL A 161 15.46 -12.53 -10.49
CA VAL A 161 16.05 -11.29 -11.02
C VAL A 161 16.69 -11.48 -12.40
N ASP A 162 17.01 -12.73 -12.75
CA ASP A 162 17.59 -13.12 -14.04
C ASP A 162 16.53 -13.39 -15.11
N ASP A 163 15.23 -13.40 -14.75
CA ASP A 163 14.17 -13.60 -15.73
C ASP A 163 14.19 -12.47 -16.79
N PRO A 164 14.04 -12.78 -18.09
CA PRO A 164 14.09 -11.77 -19.15
C PRO A 164 13.10 -10.61 -18.94
N ILE A 165 11.93 -10.92 -18.37
CA ILE A 165 10.87 -9.94 -18.10
C ILE A 165 11.14 -9.07 -16.87
N PHE A 166 12.04 -9.46 -15.97
CA PHE A 166 12.31 -8.73 -14.73
C PHE A 166 12.75 -7.30 -15.00
N ASN A 167 13.63 -7.09 -15.98
CA ASN A 167 14.12 -5.76 -16.32
C ASN A 167 13.02 -4.88 -16.92
N GLU A 168 12.12 -5.43 -17.74
CA GLU A 168 10.96 -4.70 -18.27
C GLU A 168 10.03 -4.28 -17.12
N LEU A 169 9.65 -5.24 -16.26
CA LEU A 169 8.86 -5.01 -15.05
C LEU A 169 9.47 -3.92 -14.18
N TYR A 170 10.78 -3.98 -13.95
CA TYR A 170 11.48 -3.01 -13.12
C TYR A 170 11.48 -1.60 -13.73
N CYS A 171 11.67 -1.48 -15.05
CA CYS A 171 11.60 -0.18 -15.74
C CYS A 171 10.18 0.40 -15.67
N SER A 172 9.15 -0.39 -15.96
CA SER A 172 7.75 0.03 -15.82
C SER A 172 7.42 0.45 -14.39
N THR A 173 7.88 -0.33 -13.41
CA THR A 173 7.75 -0.02 -11.99
C THR A 173 8.38 1.31 -11.64
N LEU A 174 9.59 1.59 -12.17
CA LEU A 174 10.28 2.83 -11.91
C LEU A 174 9.55 4.04 -12.50
N ASN A 175 9.07 3.92 -13.74
CA ASN A 175 8.26 4.96 -14.40
C ASN A 175 7.00 5.28 -13.56
N LEU A 176 6.27 4.25 -13.13
CA LEU A 176 5.11 4.44 -12.27
C LEU A 176 5.49 5.02 -10.89
N SER A 177 6.60 4.58 -10.31
CA SER A 177 7.13 5.11 -9.05
C SER A 177 7.48 6.59 -9.17
N HIS A 178 8.01 7.04 -10.31
CA HIS A 178 8.22 8.46 -10.59
C HIS A 178 6.92 9.24 -10.71
N CYS A 179 5.87 8.68 -11.33
CA CYS A 179 4.54 9.28 -11.33
C CYS A 179 4.01 9.48 -9.90
N ILE A 180 4.09 8.44 -9.06
CA ILE A 180 3.59 8.47 -7.68
C ILE A 180 4.42 9.42 -6.79
N SER A 181 5.72 9.51 -7.04
CA SER A 181 6.67 10.24 -6.17
C SER A 181 7.05 11.64 -6.67
N LEU A 182 6.44 12.12 -7.76
CA LEU A 182 6.78 13.37 -8.45
C LEU A 182 8.25 13.42 -8.88
N GLY A 183 8.72 12.34 -9.51
CA GLY A 183 10.08 12.21 -10.02
C GLY A 183 11.15 11.91 -8.97
N LYS A 184 10.79 11.78 -7.68
CA LYS A 184 11.76 11.65 -6.57
C LYS A 184 12.14 10.21 -6.21
N SER A 185 11.68 9.23 -6.96
CA SER A 185 12.02 7.82 -6.74
C SER A 185 13.40 7.47 -7.29
N THR A 186 14.11 6.59 -6.58
CA THR A 186 15.40 6.06 -7.01
C THR A 186 15.31 4.61 -7.47
N GLY A 187 14.13 3.98 -7.29
CA GLY A 187 13.90 2.57 -7.56
C GLY A 187 14.42 1.61 -6.48
N ALA A 188 15.14 2.07 -5.46
CA ALA A 188 15.73 1.19 -4.45
C ALA A 188 14.67 0.40 -3.65
N SER A 189 13.62 1.06 -3.17
CA SER A 189 12.51 0.38 -2.49
C SER A 189 11.76 -0.54 -3.45
N ASN A 190 11.52 -0.08 -4.69
CA ASN A 190 10.87 -0.89 -5.72
C ASN A 190 11.62 -2.21 -5.98
N PHE A 191 12.92 -2.12 -6.22
CA PHE A 191 13.78 -3.29 -6.43
C PHE A 191 13.76 -4.20 -5.21
N THR A 192 13.84 -3.65 -4.01
CA THR A 192 13.83 -4.43 -2.76
C THR A 192 12.55 -5.26 -2.61
N VAL A 193 11.38 -4.69 -2.92
CA VAL A 193 10.10 -5.44 -2.91
C VAL A 193 10.07 -6.53 -3.98
N MET A 194 10.64 -6.27 -5.15
CA MET A 194 10.60 -7.19 -6.29
C MET A 194 11.52 -8.41 -6.13
N ILE A 195 12.61 -8.31 -5.37
CA ILE A 195 13.54 -9.44 -5.21
C ILE A 195 12.86 -10.54 -4.38
N PRO A 196 12.71 -11.75 -4.92
CA PRO A 196 12.18 -12.89 -4.19
C PRO A 196 13.26 -13.60 -3.37
N ASN A 197 12.84 -14.47 -2.45
CA ASN A 197 13.66 -15.46 -1.73
C ASN A 197 14.89 -14.90 -0.99
N THR A 198 14.82 -13.68 -0.47
CA THR A 198 15.86 -13.11 0.38
C THR A 198 15.28 -12.38 1.57
N SER A 199 15.71 -12.76 2.78
CA SER A 199 15.44 -12.05 4.03
C SER A 199 16.54 -11.05 4.40
N LEU A 200 17.61 -10.97 3.59
CA LEU A 200 18.76 -10.13 3.87
C LEU A 200 18.62 -8.71 3.30
N PRO A 201 19.42 -7.75 3.81
CA PRO A 201 19.45 -6.42 3.24
C PRO A 201 19.86 -6.43 1.76
N VAL A 202 19.31 -5.49 1.02
CA VAL A 202 19.58 -5.23 -0.40
C VAL A 202 20.41 -3.97 -0.52
N VAL A 203 21.51 -4.04 -1.28
CA VAL A 203 22.36 -2.91 -1.62
C VAL A 203 21.98 -2.41 -3.01
N TYR A 204 21.71 -1.11 -3.10
CA TYR A 204 21.32 -0.43 -4.34
C TYR A 204 22.18 0.82 -4.54
N ILE A 205 22.87 0.90 -5.68
CA ILE A 205 23.71 2.04 -6.06
C ILE A 205 23.15 2.67 -7.34
N SER A 206 22.79 3.95 -7.28
CA SER A 206 22.24 4.70 -8.42
C SER A 206 23.30 5.52 -9.18
N LYS A 207 23.17 5.61 -10.52
CA LYS A 207 24.03 6.46 -11.38
C LYS A 207 23.75 7.94 -11.20
N LYS A 208 22.47 8.29 -11.07
CA LYS A 208 21.99 9.67 -10.94
C LYS A 208 21.27 9.83 -9.61
N ASN A 209 21.54 10.94 -8.94
CA ASN A 209 20.74 11.38 -7.80
C ASN A 209 19.37 11.81 -8.33
N ALA A 210 18.27 11.43 -7.67
CA ALA A 210 16.90 11.73 -8.13
C ALA A 210 16.53 13.23 -8.07
N ILE A 211 17.52 14.10 -7.80
CA ILE A 211 17.33 15.52 -7.51
C ILE A 211 17.03 16.35 -8.78
N ASN A 212 17.46 15.91 -9.98
CA ASN A 212 17.50 16.80 -11.16
C ASN A 212 16.43 16.53 -12.24
N HIS A 213 15.36 15.79 -11.93
CA HIS A 213 14.33 15.45 -12.93
C HIS A 213 13.02 16.22 -12.79
N THR A 214 12.93 17.20 -11.89
CA THR A 214 11.69 17.98 -11.71
C THR A 214 11.36 18.88 -12.89
N ASP A 215 12.37 19.37 -13.61
CA ASP A 215 12.15 20.47 -14.56
C ASP A 215 11.83 19.97 -15.99
N ASP A 216 12.21 18.73 -16.35
CA ASP A 216 12.06 18.20 -17.72
C ASP A 216 11.12 16.98 -17.86
N ILE A 217 10.73 16.30 -16.76
CA ILE A 217 9.89 15.07 -16.84
C ILE A 217 8.41 15.36 -16.53
N CYS A 218 8.08 16.59 -16.12
CA CYS A 218 6.77 16.93 -15.57
C CYS A 218 6.14 18.19 -16.18
N THR A 219 6.49 18.57 -17.41
CA THR A 219 5.61 19.45 -18.18
C THR A 219 4.42 18.63 -18.69
N THR A 220 3.26 19.27 -18.74
CA THR A 220 1.90 18.74 -18.97
C THR A 220 1.66 18.05 -20.32
N ASP A 221 2.72 17.68 -21.04
CA ASP A 221 2.64 17.05 -22.36
C ASP A 221 2.73 15.53 -22.24
N ASN A 222 2.01 14.83 -23.10
CA ASN A 222 1.89 13.37 -23.18
C ASN A 222 3.22 12.60 -23.39
N ASP A 223 4.37 13.28 -23.37
CA ASP A 223 5.69 12.72 -23.59
C ASP A 223 6.36 12.34 -22.25
N MET A 224 5.80 11.34 -21.54
CA MET A 224 6.58 10.66 -20.51
C MET A 224 7.74 9.92 -21.17
N LYS A 225 8.94 10.51 -21.14
CA LYS A 225 10.17 9.81 -21.52
C LYS A 225 10.29 8.53 -20.70
N THR A 226 10.28 7.39 -21.37
CA THR A 226 10.52 6.08 -20.74
C THR A 226 11.92 6.06 -20.14
N ILE A 227 12.04 5.82 -18.84
CA ILE A 227 13.33 5.76 -18.15
C ILE A 227 13.87 4.34 -18.27
N SER A 228 15.10 4.19 -18.76
CA SER A 228 15.78 2.89 -18.81
C SER A 228 16.39 2.51 -17.46
N SER A 229 16.40 1.22 -17.12
CA SER A 229 17.05 0.73 -15.89
C SER A 229 18.55 1.06 -15.86
N SER A 230 19.20 1.05 -17.02
CA SER A 230 20.61 1.40 -17.18
C SER A 230 20.92 2.87 -16.90
N GLU A 231 19.93 3.76 -16.92
CA GLU A 231 20.08 5.17 -16.58
C GLU A 231 20.01 5.43 -15.07
N THR A 232 19.48 4.48 -14.29
CA THR A 232 19.13 4.71 -12.89
C THR A 232 20.01 3.95 -11.91
N ALA A 233 20.40 2.71 -12.19
CA ALA A 233 21.25 1.88 -11.31
C ALA A 233 22.63 1.58 -11.92
N VAL A 234 23.66 1.63 -11.07
CA VAL A 234 24.99 1.03 -11.33
C VAL A 234 25.02 -0.40 -10.82
N TYR A 235 24.43 -0.64 -9.66
CA TYR A 235 24.47 -1.93 -8.97
C TYR A 235 23.20 -2.15 -8.16
N LYS A 236 22.70 -3.38 -8.15
CA LYS A 236 21.52 -3.78 -7.37
C LYS A 236 21.61 -5.27 -7.05
N ASN A 237 21.81 -5.65 -5.77
CA ASN A 237 21.86 -7.05 -5.36
C ASN A 237 21.67 -7.20 -3.85
N VAL A 238 21.50 -8.45 -3.37
CA VAL A 238 21.58 -8.80 -1.96
C VAL A 238 22.96 -8.44 -1.40
N ILE A 239 23.02 -8.00 -0.15
CA ILE A 239 24.25 -7.50 0.49
C ILE A 239 25.39 -8.52 0.48
N THR A 240 25.08 -9.81 0.58
CA THR A 240 26.08 -10.89 0.59
C THR A 240 26.76 -11.04 -0.75
N ASN A 241 26.02 -10.92 -1.85
CA ASN A 241 26.57 -10.90 -3.20
C ASN A 241 27.47 -9.66 -3.40
N PHE A 242 27.09 -8.51 -2.83
CA PHE A 242 27.92 -7.30 -2.86
C PHE A 242 29.24 -7.48 -2.10
N LEU A 243 29.22 -8.20 -0.98
CA LEU A 243 30.39 -8.46 -0.15
C LEU A 243 31.21 -9.70 -0.57
N GLY A 244 30.81 -10.39 -1.65
CA GLY A 244 31.48 -11.60 -2.12
C GLY A 244 31.34 -12.80 -1.17
N MET A 245 30.16 -12.97 -0.56
CA MET A 245 29.87 -14.03 0.41
C MET A 245 28.95 -15.10 -0.21
N ASP A 246 29.52 -16.26 -0.55
CA ASP A 246 28.84 -17.32 -1.31
C ASP A 246 27.85 -18.19 -0.49
N ASN A 247 27.82 -18.09 0.85
CA ASN A 247 27.12 -19.05 1.73
C ASN A 247 26.12 -18.42 2.75
N ALA A 248 25.44 -17.35 2.38
CA ALA A 248 24.66 -16.55 3.34
C ALA A 248 23.13 -16.77 3.31
N ALA A 249 22.63 -17.76 2.57
CA ALA A 249 21.19 -17.91 2.30
C ALA A 249 20.29 -18.06 3.55
N ASN A 250 20.85 -18.40 4.71
CA ASN A 250 20.11 -18.62 5.97
C ASN A 250 20.58 -17.73 7.13
N TRP A 251 21.16 -16.58 6.85
CA TRP A 251 21.64 -15.70 7.92
C TRP A 251 20.52 -14.88 8.55
N GLU A 252 20.43 -14.95 9.88
CA GLU A 252 19.71 -14.00 10.70
C GLU A 252 20.71 -12.95 11.21
N LEU A 253 20.31 -11.68 11.20
CA LEU A 253 21.15 -10.63 11.77
C LEU A 253 21.22 -10.82 13.29
N PRO A 254 22.41 -10.78 13.92
CA PRO A 254 22.56 -10.94 15.37
C PRO A 254 22.16 -9.68 16.16
N LEU A 255 21.11 -8.98 15.70
CA LEU A 255 20.66 -7.69 16.18
C LEU A 255 19.15 -7.67 16.30
N ASP A 256 18.68 -7.01 17.35
CA ASP A 256 17.28 -6.58 17.42
C ASP A 256 17.16 -5.20 16.80
N TYR A 257 16.15 -5.00 15.94
CA TYR A 257 15.88 -3.72 15.33
C TYR A 257 14.40 -3.53 15.08
N GLY A 258 13.96 -2.28 14.92
CA GLY A 258 12.54 -2.02 14.77
C GLY A 258 12.19 -0.56 14.53
N ILE A 259 10.89 -0.31 14.39
CA ILE A 259 10.31 1.03 14.23
C ILE A 259 9.44 1.37 15.43
N ILE A 260 9.75 2.51 16.03
CA ILE A 260 8.93 3.16 17.05
C ILE A 260 8.21 4.32 16.37
N PHE A 261 6.88 4.32 16.38
CA PHE A 261 6.07 5.41 15.89
C PHE A 261 5.60 6.28 17.06
N THR A 262 5.58 7.60 16.89
CA THR A 262 5.29 8.57 17.96
C THR A 262 3.99 9.33 17.75
N GLY A 263 3.03 8.76 17.02
CA GLY A 263 1.70 9.35 16.85
C GLY A 263 1.66 10.65 16.04
N MET A 264 2.80 11.18 15.60
CA MET A 264 2.86 12.40 14.83
C MET A 264 2.42 12.09 13.40
N GLU A 265 1.18 12.45 13.08
CA GLU A 265 0.62 12.23 11.76
C GLU A 265 1.40 12.95 10.65
N TYR A 266 1.40 12.33 9.47
CA TYR A 266 1.91 12.87 8.21
C TYR A 266 1.30 14.24 7.81
N ASN A 267 0.15 14.63 8.39
CA ASN A 267 -0.62 15.80 7.98
C ASN A 267 0.06 17.17 8.20
N MET A 268 1.23 17.23 8.84
CA MET A 268 2.07 18.43 8.97
C MET A 268 2.98 18.72 7.75
N PHE A 269 2.70 18.14 6.57
CA PHE A 269 3.48 18.39 5.34
C PHE A 269 3.64 19.88 5.00
N GLY A 270 2.61 20.69 5.29
CA GLY A 270 2.67 22.15 5.15
C GLY A 270 3.72 22.78 6.07
N GLU A 271 3.86 22.31 7.31
CA GLU A 271 4.90 22.77 8.23
C GLU A 271 6.29 22.36 7.78
N ILE A 272 6.44 21.21 7.13
CA ILE A 272 7.73 20.75 6.64
C ILE A 272 8.18 21.55 5.41
N GLU A 273 7.28 21.87 4.48
CA GLU A 273 7.61 22.79 3.38
C GLU A 273 7.94 24.19 3.91
N LEU A 274 7.19 24.69 4.90
CA LEU A 274 7.53 25.94 5.60
C LEU A 274 8.91 25.87 6.28
N LYS A 275 9.29 24.72 6.86
CA LYS A 275 10.62 24.50 7.43
C LYS A 275 11.73 24.41 6.37
N LYS A 276 11.45 23.84 5.19
CA LYS A 276 12.40 23.87 4.07
C LYS A 276 12.61 25.27 3.54
N GLU A 277 11.54 26.07 3.45
CA GLU A 277 11.66 27.49 3.12
C GLU A 277 12.45 28.25 4.19
N GLY A 278 12.22 27.96 5.46
CA GLY A 278 12.99 28.51 6.58
C GLY A 278 14.48 28.16 6.48
N ALA A 279 14.81 26.88 6.27
CA ALA A 279 16.18 26.41 6.08
C ALA A 279 16.82 27.01 4.82
N LYS A 280 16.06 27.18 3.73
CA LYS A 280 16.53 27.86 2.52
C LYS A 280 16.87 29.33 2.81
N ARG A 281 16.02 30.06 3.53
CA ARG A 281 16.29 31.44 3.96
C ARG A 281 17.51 31.54 4.88
N GLU A 282 17.66 30.62 5.85
CA GLU A 282 18.87 30.54 6.68
C GLU A 282 20.12 30.27 5.83
N ASN A 283 20.01 29.44 4.80
CA ASN A 283 21.11 29.15 3.87
C ASN A 283 21.47 30.37 3.03
N ASP A 284 20.48 31.02 2.41
CA ASP A 284 20.69 32.23 1.61
C ASP A 284 21.36 33.34 2.46
N HIS A 285 20.97 33.45 3.74
CA HIS A 285 21.60 34.37 4.68
C HIS A 285 23.06 34.00 5.02
N LEU A 286 23.36 32.71 5.23
CA LEU A 286 24.71 32.23 5.46
C LEU A 286 25.61 32.43 4.23
N ASP A 287 25.10 32.17 3.03
CA ASP A 287 25.82 32.35 1.77
C ASP A 287 26.12 33.84 1.51
N ALA A 288 25.17 34.72 1.84
CA ALA A 288 25.37 36.16 1.84
C ALA A 288 26.45 36.58 2.84
N PHE A 289 26.39 36.09 4.09
CA PHE A 289 27.38 36.36 5.13
C PHE A 289 28.79 35.90 4.72
N VAL A 290 28.93 34.69 4.19
CA VAL A 290 30.22 34.17 3.70
C VAL A 290 30.74 35.02 2.56
N SER A 291 29.88 35.39 1.61
CA SER A 291 30.26 36.24 0.48
C SER A 291 30.74 37.62 0.95
N ASP A 292 30.06 38.22 1.94
CA ASP A 292 30.47 39.49 2.54
C ASP A 292 31.77 39.36 3.32
N MET A 293 31.95 38.29 4.09
CA MET A 293 33.19 38.03 4.82
C MET A 293 34.38 37.92 3.87
N ILE A 294 34.26 37.12 2.79
CA ILE A 294 35.33 36.96 1.78
C ILE A 294 35.65 38.29 1.10
N ARG A 295 34.62 39.08 0.76
CA ARG A 295 34.78 40.41 0.15
C ARG A 295 35.57 41.36 1.04
N LEU A 296 35.35 41.30 2.35
CA LEU A 296 35.99 42.17 3.33
C LEU A 296 37.40 41.71 3.75
N LEU A 297 37.79 40.48 3.45
CA LEU A 297 39.13 39.99 3.76
C LEU A 297 40.21 40.69 2.89
N PRO A 298 41.32 41.15 3.49
CA PRO A 298 42.42 41.81 2.78
C PRO A 298 43.35 40.77 2.13
N VAL A 299 42.79 39.92 1.28
CA VAL A 299 43.49 38.87 0.53
C VAL A 299 43.53 39.20 -0.96
N LYS A 300 44.47 38.60 -1.70
CA LYS A 300 44.54 38.75 -3.17
C LYS A 300 43.34 38.10 -3.83
N ASP A 301 42.97 38.53 -5.03
CA ASP A 301 41.79 38.00 -5.72
C ASP A 301 41.91 36.50 -6.04
N GLU A 302 43.12 36.01 -6.32
CA GLU A 302 43.38 34.57 -6.49
C GLU A 302 43.06 33.77 -5.22
N ASP A 303 43.46 34.29 -4.05
CA ASP A 303 43.16 33.69 -2.75
C ASP A 303 41.67 33.83 -2.38
N ARG A 304 40.99 34.88 -2.85
CA ARG A 304 39.53 35.06 -2.66
C ARG A 304 38.74 33.99 -3.38
N THR A 305 39.14 33.60 -4.59
CA THR A 305 38.48 32.50 -5.29
C THR A 305 38.65 31.20 -4.53
N ILE A 306 39.87 30.90 -4.07
CA ILE A 306 40.14 29.69 -3.27
C ILE A 306 39.33 29.70 -1.96
N LEU A 307 39.29 30.83 -1.26
CA LEU A 307 38.47 30.99 -0.04
C LEU A 307 36.98 30.90 -0.35
N SER A 308 36.54 31.41 -1.51
CA SER A 308 35.17 31.26 -1.97
C SER A 308 34.84 29.80 -2.23
N ASP A 309 35.72 29.02 -2.86
CA ASP A 309 35.48 27.60 -3.10
C ASP A 309 35.55 26.78 -1.79
N LEU A 310 36.40 27.17 -0.84
CA LEU A 310 36.50 26.54 0.48
C LEU A 310 35.30 26.84 1.40
N LEU A 311 34.74 28.04 1.30
CA LEU A 311 33.70 28.54 2.20
C LEU A 311 32.31 28.61 1.57
N ARG A 312 32.18 28.59 0.23
CA ARG A 312 30.89 28.39 -0.44
C ARG A 312 30.53 26.93 -0.30
N PHE A 313 29.76 26.69 0.74
CA PHE A 313 29.28 25.36 1.08
C PHE A 313 28.11 25.00 0.17
N ASP A 314 28.32 24.14 -0.83
CA ASP A 314 27.20 23.38 -1.37
C ASP A 314 26.75 22.38 -0.29
N LYS A 315 25.86 22.85 0.59
CA LYS A 315 25.28 22.06 1.68
C LYS A 315 24.58 20.81 1.14
N SER A 316 24.06 20.84 -0.08
CA SER A 316 23.42 19.68 -0.69
C SER A 316 24.46 18.60 -1.03
N GLU A 317 25.63 19.00 -1.55
CA GLU A 317 26.75 18.10 -1.82
C GLU A 317 27.40 17.57 -0.53
N ILE A 318 27.59 18.39 0.49
CA ILE A 318 28.14 17.93 1.78
C ILE A 318 27.17 16.97 2.46
N SER A 319 25.89 17.32 2.50
CA SER A 319 24.85 16.43 3.04
C SER A 319 24.85 15.11 2.28
N ARG A 320 24.98 15.14 0.94
CA ARG A 320 25.16 13.93 0.13
C ARG A 320 26.37 13.12 0.56
N LYS A 321 27.56 13.72 0.57
CA LYS A 321 28.81 13.04 0.92
C LYS A 321 28.74 12.45 2.34
N ASN A 322 28.08 13.14 3.27
CA ASN A 322 27.88 12.65 4.63
C ASN A 322 26.89 11.49 4.71
N ILE A 323 25.80 11.51 3.93
CA ILE A 323 24.84 10.41 3.83
C ILE A 323 25.48 9.19 3.16
N ASP A 324 26.22 9.38 2.06
CA ASP A 324 26.95 8.30 1.38
C ASP A 324 28.02 7.69 2.30
N SER A 325 28.81 8.52 2.98
CA SER A 325 29.80 8.10 3.98
C SER A 325 29.15 7.31 5.12
N THR A 326 27.99 7.77 5.58
CA THR A 326 27.16 7.06 6.56
C THR A 326 26.72 5.69 6.06
N ASN A 327 26.22 5.60 4.84
CA ASN A 327 25.80 4.32 4.24
C ASN A 327 26.98 3.37 4.02
N LEU A 328 28.16 3.90 3.69
CA LEU A 328 29.39 3.12 3.62
C LEU A 328 29.80 2.56 4.98
N LYS A 329 29.68 3.34 6.06
CA LYS A 329 29.93 2.85 7.42
C LYS A 329 28.92 1.78 7.85
N ILE A 330 27.66 1.92 7.48
CA ILE A 330 26.66 0.86 7.71
C ILE A 330 27.05 -0.41 6.94
N LEU A 331 27.50 -0.26 5.69
CA LEU A 331 27.92 -1.38 4.85
C LEU A 331 29.18 -2.08 5.39
N GLU A 332 30.18 -1.32 5.85
CA GLU A 332 31.35 -1.83 6.57
C GLU A 332 30.93 -2.53 7.87
N GLY A 333 29.99 -1.94 8.60
CA GLY A 333 29.41 -2.55 9.79
C GLY A 333 28.72 -3.88 9.49
N PHE A 334 27.96 -3.97 8.39
CA PHE A 334 27.40 -5.24 7.93
C PHE A 334 28.48 -6.22 7.55
N ASP A 335 29.50 -5.83 6.78
CA ASP A 335 30.61 -6.71 6.45
C ASP A 335 31.29 -7.28 7.71
N TYR A 336 31.54 -6.43 8.70
CA TYR A 336 32.14 -6.84 9.96
C TYR A 336 31.23 -7.78 10.76
N LEU A 337 29.94 -7.45 10.89
CA LEU A 337 28.95 -8.31 11.55
C LEU A 337 28.80 -9.66 10.87
N LEU A 338 28.73 -9.67 9.55
CA LEU A 338 28.49 -10.87 8.76
C LEU A 338 29.73 -11.79 8.75
N LYS A 339 30.94 -11.23 8.81
CA LYS A 339 32.20 -12.01 8.93
C LYS A 339 32.47 -12.52 10.35
N ASN A 340 32.01 -11.80 11.38
CA ASN A 340 32.36 -12.08 12.78
C ASN A 340 31.16 -12.53 13.64
N SER A 341 29.96 -12.63 13.06
CA SER A 341 28.73 -13.09 13.70
C SER A 341 28.44 -12.42 15.06
N TYR A 342 28.04 -13.20 16.08
CA TYR A 342 27.73 -12.77 17.46
C TYR A 342 28.94 -12.22 18.25
N ASN A 343 30.01 -11.78 17.60
CA ASN A 343 31.12 -11.12 18.25
C ASN A 343 30.65 -9.79 18.88
N GLU A 344 30.80 -9.65 20.20
CA GLU A 344 30.33 -8.46 20.93
C GLU A 344 30.97 -7.15 20.41
N ASN A 345 32.24 -7.17 19.98
CA ASN A 345 32.88 -5.99 19.42
C ASN A 345 32.26 -5.59 18.08
N ALA A 346 31.84 -6.55 17.26
CA ALA A 346 31.14 -6.29 16.00
C ALA A 346 29.76 -5.67 16.23
N LEU A 347 29.00 -6.23 17.19
CA LEU A 347 27.71 -5.68 17.60
C LEU A 347 27.84 -4.26 18.13
N ASN A 348 28.78 -4.02 19.05
CA ASN A 348 29.03 -2.69 19.62
C ASN A 348 29.47 -1.70 18.55
N ALA A 349 30.35 -2.09 17.63
CA ALA A 349 30.81 -1.22 16.54
C ALA A 349 29.65 -0.83 15.62
N PHE A 350 28.75 -1.76 15.31
CA PHE A 350 27.58 -1.49 14.50
C PHE A 350 26.60 -0.55 15.22
N ILE A 351 26.24 -0.84 16.48
CA ILE A 351 25.34 0.00 17.26
C ILE A 351 25.91 1.41 17.42
N ASN A 352 27.21 1.56 17.66
CA ASN A 352 27.88 2.86 17.71
C ASN A 352 27.85 3.60 16.37
N THR A 353 27.97 2.88 15.26
CA THR A 353 27.75 3.46 13.92
C THR A 353 26.34 4.02 13.82
N MET A 354 25.32 3.25 14.23
CA MET A 354 23.92 3.70 14.23
C MET A 354 23.67 4.90 15.15
N LYS A 355 24.28 4.95 16.35
CA LYS A 355 24.23 6.11 17.26
C LYS A 355 24.78 7.38 16.62
N ASN A 356 25.96 7.27 16.00
CA ASN A 356 26.61 8.40 15.33
C ASN A 356 25.74 8.94 14.19
N ILE A 357 25.11 8.05 13.43
CA ILE A 357 24.19 8.41 12.35
C ILE A 357 22.94 9.09 12.90
N GLY A 358 22.38 8.58 13.99
CA GLY A 358 21.28 9.20 14.71
C GLY A 358 21.58 10.63 15.13
N PHE A 359 22.75 10.84 15.74
CA PHE A 359 23.22 12.15 16.18
C PHE A 359 23.41 13.14 15.01
N MET A 360 24.01 12.67 13.90
CA MET A 360 24.13 13.48 12.68
C MET A 360 22.76 13.85 12.13
N SER A 361 21.85 12.88 12.01
CA SER A 361 20.49 13.08 11.50
C SER A 361 19.72 14.08 12.35
N PHE A 362 19.82 13.97 13.68
CA PHE A 362 19.23 14.92 14.62
C PHE A 362 19.78 16.35 14.41
N SER A 363 21.10 16.48 14.26
CA SER A 363 21.75 17.77 14.06
C SER A 363 21.29 18.47 12.78
N TYR A 364 20.97 17.70 11.73
CA TYR A 364 20.39 18.23 10.49
C TYR A 364 18.92 18.62 10.62
N GLN A 365 18.12 17.84 11.35
CA GLN A 365 16.67 18.05 11.44
C GLN A 365 16.27 19.05 12.52
N LYS A 366 17.19 19.42 13.43
CA LYS A 366 17.04 20.41 14.52
C LYS A 366 15.88 20.20 15.50
N GLU A 367 15.01 19.20 15.33
CA GLU A 367 13.81 19.04 16.14
C GLU A 367 13.39 17.56 16.27
N ASN A 368 13.61 16.98 17.46
CA ASN A 368 12.73 15.97 18.03
C ASN A 368 13.09 15.73 19.52
N ARG A 369 12.39 16.35 20.47
CA ARG A 369 12.67 16.13 21.91
C ARG A 369 12.56 14.65 22.31
N LEU A 370 11.70 13.89 21.62
CA LEU A 370 11.55 12.45 21.85
C LEU A 370 12.82 11.66 21.51
N PHE A 371 13.67 12.15 20.59
CA PHE A 371 14.94 11.48 20.28
C PHE A 371 15.83 11.37 21.52
N PHE A 372 16.03 12.48 22.21
CA PHE A 372 16.83 12.49 23.44
C PHE A 372 16.10 11.82 24.59
N ALA A 373 14.78 11.96 24.69
CA ALA A 373 13.99 11.28 25.71
C ALA A 373 14.15 9.75 25.60
N LEU A 374 14.02 9.19 24.40
CA LEU A 374 14.21 7.75 24.15
C LEU A 374 15.60 7.29 24.57
N GLN A 375 16.66 8.00 24.16
CA GLN A 375 18.02 7.63 24.55
C GLN A 375 18.23 7.76 26.06
N TYR A 376 17.81 8.87 26.65
CA TYR A 376 17.95 9.14 28.09
C TYR A 376 17.24 8.06 28.92
N LEU A 377 15.97 7.82 28.65
CA LEU A 377 15.16 6.84 29.36
C LEU A 377 15.72 5.43 29.18
N PHE A 378 16.21 5.08 27.99
CA PHE A 378 16.87 3.80 27.77
C PHE A 378 18.07 3.62 28.70
N TYR A 379 18.94 4.64 28.83
CA TYR A 379 20.06 4.59 29.76
C TYR A 379 19.65 4.61 31.24
N GLN A 380 18.52 5.25 31.59
CA GLN A 380 17.99 5.24 32.96
C GLN A 380 17.43 3.86 33.34
N TYR A 381 16.73 3.20 32.43
CA TYR A 381 16.07 1.92 32.68
C TYR A 381 16.92 0.68 32.38
N ARG A 382 18.16 0.88 31.90
CA ARG A 382 19.03 -0.22 31.53
C ARG A 382 19.26 -1.19 32.69
N GLN A 383 19.20 -2.48 32.39
CA GLN A 383 19.37 -3.54 33.39
C GLN A 383 20.82 -4.01 33.48
N PHE A 384 21.57 -3.85 32.39
CA PHE A 384 22.98 -4.22 32.31
C PHE A 384 23.80 -3.01 31.85
N GLU A 385 25.05 -2.93 32.33
CA GLU A 385 25.95 -1.82 32.01
C GLU A 385 26.26 -1.72 30.52
N ASP A 386 26.27 -2.86 29.83
CA ASP A 386 26.61 -2.99 28.41
C ASP A 386 25.40 -2.89 27.47
N GLU A 387 24.19 -2.60 27.98
CA GLU A 387 23.04 -2.33 27.12
C GLU A 387 23.25 -1.05 26.32
N GLU A 388 23.06 -1.17 25.01
CA GLU A 388 23.17 -0.05 24.09
C GLU A 388 22.01 -0.04 23.10
N ILE A 389 21.67 1.17 22.65
CA ILE A 389 20.69 1.43 21.60
C ILE A 389 21.24 2.46 20.61
N GLY A 390 21.14 2.17 19.32
CA GLY A 390 21.26 3.13 18.25
C GLY A 390 19.87 3.56 17.81
N ILE A 391 19.61 4.86 17.73
CA ILE A 391 18.31 5.41 17.31
C ILE A 391 18.57 6.34 16.13
N ILE A 392 17.80 6.20 15.05
CA ILE A 392 17.82 7.11 13.89
C ILE A 392 16.40 7.66 13.68
N PRO A 393 16.21 8.99 13.69
CA PRO A 393 14.93 9.57 13.35
C PRO A 393 14.63 9.39 11.86
N PHE A 394 13.52 8.73 11.54
CA PHE A 394 12.89 8.79 10.22
C PHE A 394 11.90 9.96 10.17
N ASN A 395 12.41 11.17 10.36
CA ASN A 395 11.64 12.39 10.15
C ASN A 395 12.06 13.00 8.80
N THR A 396 11.80 12.28 7.72
CA THR A 396 11.91 12.88 6.39
C THR A 396 10.65 13.68 6.10
N GLY A 397 10.68 14.59 5.13
CA GLY A 397 9.48 15.38 4.84
C GLY A 397 8.23 14.60 4.43
N LYS A 398 8.33 13.27 4.28
CA LYS A 398 7.24 12.34 3.98
C LYS A 398 6.95 11.32 5.10
N ILE A 399 7.68 11.35 6.22
CA ILE A 399 7.57 10.38 7.32
C ILE A 399 7.42 11.17 8.63
N GLY A 400 6.29 11.01 9.30
CA GLY A 400 6.00 11.68 10.57
C GLY A 400 6.41 10.79 11.73
N GLY A 401 7.25 11.30 12.63
CA GLY A 401 7.44 10.77 13.98
C GLY A 401 7.76 9.29 14.08
N SER A 402 8.65 8.77 13.23
CA SER A 402 9.11 7.38 13.34
C SER A 402 10.59 7.35 13.70
N PHE A 403 10.98 6.41 14.55
CA PHE A 403 12.36 6.15 14.92
C PHE A 403 12.75 4.73 14.57
N PHE A 404 13.84 4.58 13.85
CA PHE A 404 14.52 3.30 13.72
C PHE A 404 15.39 3.08 14.93
N PHE A 405 15.33 1.90 15.52
CA PHE A 405 16.29 1.51 16.54
C PHE A 405 17.02 0.23 16.17
N VAL A 406 18.23 0.09 16.70
CA VAL A 406 19.06 -1.11 16.66
C VAL A 406 19.65 -1.34 18.05
N MET A 407 19.61 -2.57 18.53
CA MET A 407 20.13 -2.98 19.83
C MET A 407 20.67 -4.43 19.77
N LYS A 408 21.36 -4.85 20.83
CA LYS A 408 21.83 -6.24 20.98
C LYS A 408 20.63 -7.19 21.12
N ASP A 409 20.74 -8.39 20.51
CA ASP A 409 19.72 -9.44 20.61
C ASP A 409 19.37 -9.77 22.08
N LYS A 410 18.08 -9.85 22.38
CA LYS A 410 17.44 -10.27 23.65
C LYS A 410 17.66 -9.36 24.86
N ARG A 411 18.88 -8.86 25.09
CA ARG A 411 19.24 -8.15 26.34
C ARG A 411 18.38 -6.92 26.56
N SER A 412 18.32 -6.06 25.55
CA SER A 412 17.72 -4.73 25.64
C SER A 412 16.19 -4.68 25.49
N ARG A 413 15.51 -5.82 25.25
CA ARG A 413 14.06 -5.86 24.94
C ARG A 413 13.20 -5.34 26.08
N THR A 414 13.48 -5.78 27.31
CA THR A 414 12.73 -5.34 28.51
C THR A 414 13.01 -3.88 28.84
N THR A 415 14.25 -3.40 28.61
CA THR A 415 14.60 -1.99 28.78
C THR A 415 13.81 -1.12 27.80
N LEU A 416 13.77 -1.49 26.52
CA LEU A 416 12.98 -0.76 25.52
C LEU A 416 11.49 -0.75 25.87
N GLN A 417 10.93 -1.88 26.30
CA GLN A 417 9.53 -1.96 26.71
C GLN A 417 9.21 -0.97 27.85
N LYS A 418 10.06 -0.91 28.88
CA LYS A 418 9.90 0.07 29.99
C LYS A 418 9.98 1.52 29.53
N VAL A 419 10.87 1.82 28.58
CA VAL A 419 10.97 3.16 27.97
C VAL A 419 9.66 3.54 27.27
N LEU A 420 9.10 2.62 26.48
CA LEU A 420 7.85 2.86 25.76
C LEU A 420 6.67 3.03 26.73
N GLU A 421 6.57 2.19 27.75
CA GLU A 421 5.55 2.30 28.81
C GLU A 421 5.63 3.66 29.53
N HIS A 422 6.83 4.08 29.92
CA HIS A 422 7.02 5.39 30.56
C HIS A 422 6.59 6.56 29.67
N LEU A 423 6.94 6.52 28.38
CA LEU A 423 6.52 7.56 27.44
C LEU A 423 4.99 7.57 27.24
N GLN A 424 4.35 6.40 27.24
CA GLN A 424 2.88 6.30 27.18
C GLN A 424 2.22 6.88 28.45
N ASP A 425 2.78 6.61 29.63
CA ASP A 425 2.33 7.17 30.91
C ASP A 425 2.45 8.70 30.94
N ASP A 426 3.46 9.26 30.27
CA ASP A 426 3.66 10.70 30.06
C ASP A 426 2.73 11.31 28.98
N ASN A 427 1.68 10.59 28.56
CA ASN A 427 0.71 10.97 27.53
C ASN A 427 1.31 11.15 26.13
N HIS A 428 2.45 10.53 25.82
CA HIS A 428 2.91 10.44 24.44
C HIS A 428 2.16 9.33 23.71
N ILE A 429 1.63 9.65 22.53
CA ILE A 429 1.15 8.63 21.59
C ILE A 429 2.41 7.95 21.04
N ILE A 430 2.68 6.72 21.46
CA ILE A 430 3.85 5.97 21.00
C ILE A 430 3.53 4.49 20.87
N SER A 431 4.02 3.86 19.79
CA SER A 431 3.79 2.44 19.49
C SER A 431 5.05 1.80 18.92
N LEU A 432 5.24 0.52 19.23
CA LEU A 432 6.24 -0.32 18.58
C LEU A 432 5.62 -0.98 17.35
N ASP A 433 5.73 -0.31 16.20
CA ASP A 433 5.10 -0.74 14.95
C ASP A 433 5.77 -1.97 14.37
N TYR A 434 7.09 -2.05 14.46
CA TYR A 434 7.84 -3.22 14.02
C TYR A 434 8.99 -3.53 14.98
N ALA A 435 9.26 -4.82 15.21
CA ALA A 435 10.39 -5.33 15.96
C ALA A 435 10.80 -6.70 15.40
N SER A 436 12.08 -6.84 15.01
CA SER A 436 12.60 -8.05 14.37
C SER A 436 12.36 -9.32 15.17
N TRP A 437 12.45 -9.26 16.50
CA TRP A 437 12.22 -10.42 17.38
C TRP A 437 10.76 -10.80 17.58
N ARG A 438 9.84 -9.87 17.31
CA ARG A 438 8.40 -10.06 17.45
C ARG A 438 7.78 -10.46 16.12
N ASP A 439 8.25 -9.83 15.05
CA ASP A 439 7.59 -9.85 13.75
C ASP A 439 8.36 -10.66 12.71
N GLY A 440 9.65 -10.94 12.94
CA GLY A 440 10.49 -11.69 12.02
C GLY A 440 10.95 -10.89 10.79
N PHE A 441 11.27 -11.62 9.72
CA PHE A 441 11.75 -11.10 8.45
C PHE A 441 10.94 -11.67 7.28
N SER A 442 10.88 -10.96 6.16
CA SER A 442 10.22 -11.47 4.95
C SER A 442 11.22 -11.80 3.85
N SER A 443 10.99 -12.93 3.18
CA SER A 443 11.67 -13.31 1.94
C SER A 443 10.74 -13.32 0.73
N ASP A 444 9.43 -13.14 0.90
CA ASP A 444 8.39 -13.37 -0.11
C ASP A 444 8.55 -12.53 -1.38
N GLY A 445 8.85 -11.23 -1.24
CA GLY A 445 8.75 -10.31 -2.39
C GLY A 445 7.28 -10.11 -2.83
N VAL A 446 7.03 -9.99 -4.13
CA VAL A 446 5.66 -9.89 -4.67
C VAL A 446 5.03 -11.28 -4.79
N GLN A 447 3.83 -11.43 -4.26
CA GLN A 447 3.09 -12.70 -4.26
C GLN A 447 1.70 -12.53 -4.86
N LEU A 448 1.29 -13.49 -5.68
CA LEU A 448 -0.11 -13.62 -6.10
C LEU A 448 -0.88 -14.42 -5.06
N ARG A 449 -1.74 -13.75 -4.31
CA ARG A 449 -2.54 -14.37 -3.25
C ARG A 449 -3.88 -14.91 -3.78
N GLN A 450 -4.42 -14.30 -4.83
CA GLN A 450 -5.68 -14.72 -5.44
C GLN A 450 -5.79 -14.29 -6.91
N PHE A 451 -6.39 -15.14 -7.74
CA PHE A 451 -6.89 -14.83 -9.07
C PHE A 451 -8.06 -15.76 -9.41
N ILE A 452 -9.29 -15.31 -9.11
CA ILE A 452 -10.48 -16.18 -9.12
C ILE A 452 -10.81 -16.70 -10.53
N THR A 453 -10.71 -15.86 -11.56
CA THR A 453 -10.96 -16.29 -12.95
C THR A 453 -9.96 -17.34 -13.44
N GLU A 454 -8.73 -17.34 -12.91
CA GLU A 454 -7.70 -18.36 -13.19
C GLU A 454 -7.74 -19.55 -12.20
N LYS A 455 -8.80 -19.65 -11.38
CA LYS A 455 -8.97 -20.68 -10.35
C LYS A 455 -7.84 -20.72 -9.32
N ILE A 456 -7.23 -19.58 -9.04
CA ILE A 456 -6.25 -19.40 -7.96
C ILE A 456 -6.98 -18.76 -6.79
N TYR A 457 -7.21 -19.54 -5.73
CA TYR A 457 -7.95 -19.09 -4.55
C TYR A 457 -7.00 -18.82 -3.38
N SER A 458 -7.35 -17.82 -2.56
CA SER A 458 -6.69 -17.57 -1.27
C SER A 458 -7.24 -18.50 -0.18
N ASP A 459 -6.68 -18.45 1.03
CA ASP A 459 -7.26 -19.16 2.18
C ASP A 459 -8.63 -18.61 2.62
N TYR A 460 -8.98 -17.40 2.18
CA TYR A 460 -10.23 -16.70 2.50
C TYR A 460 -11.37 -16.99 1.53
N THR A 461 -11.07 -17.51 0.35
CA THR A 461 -12.02 -17.73 -0.74
C THR A 461 -11.89 -19.17 -1.24
N LYS A 462 -13.01 -19.85 -1.53
CA LYS A 462 -13.00 -21.21 -2.07
C LYS A 462 -13.70 -21.26 -3.41
N GLU A 463 -13.36 -22.26 -4.22
CA GLU A 463 -14.11 -22.58 -5.43
C GLU A 463 -15.59 -22.79 -5.08
N GLY A 464 -16.48 -22.18 -5.86
CA GLY A 464 -17.93 -22.25 -5.64
C GLY A 464 -18.48 -21.38 -4.51
N ASN A 465 -17.64 -20.59 -3.83
CA ASN A 465 -18.15 -19.56 -2.93
C ASN A 465 -18.91 -18.48 -3.74
N ILE A 466 -20.02 -18.04 -3.17
CA ILE A 466 -20.91 -17.01 -3.71
C ILE A 466 -21.12 -15.93 -2.66
N PHE A 467 -21.53 -14.75 -3.11
CA PHE A 467 -21.90 -13.62 -2.26
C PHE A 467 -23.42 -13.55 -2.12
N PHE A 468 -23.90 -13.52 -0.89
CA PHE A 468 -25.29 -13.24 -0.55
C PHE A 468 -25.40 -11.83 0.03
N THR A 469 -26.43 -11.10 -0.35
CA THR A 469 -26.84 -9.85 0.29
C THR A 469 -28.35 -9.70 0.26
N ASP A 470 -28.96 -9.13 1.30
CA ASP A 470 -30.41 -8.93 1.35
C ASP A 470 -30.86 -7.47 1.53
N SER A 471 -32.17 -7.26 1.47
CA SER A 471 -32.83 -5.97 1.64
C SER A 471 -32.66 -5.34 3.03
N SER A 472 -32.19 -6.09 4.03
CA SER A 472 -31.86 -5.58 5.36
C SER A 472 -30.43 -5.05 5.46
N GLY A 473 -29.60 -5.35 4.46
CA GLY A 473 -28.16 -5.06 4.45
C GLY A 473 -27.31 -6.21 5.01
N MET A 474 -27.92 -7.34 5.40
CA MET A 474 -27.16 -8.53 5.78
C MET A 474 -26.44 -9.04 4.54
N SER A 475 -25.15 -9.39 4.70
CA SER A 475 -24.38 -10.00 3.63
C SER A 475 -23.37 -10.99 4.18
N TYR A 476 -23.09 -12.04 3.41
CA TYR A 476 -22.07 -13.03 3.75
C TYR A 476 -21.65 -13.84 2.51
N PHE A 477 -20.54 -14.55 2.64
CA PHE A 477 -20.06 -15.49 1.65
C PHE A 477 -20.35 -16.93 2.07
N GLY A 478 -20.81 -17.76 1.13
CA GLY A 478 -21.14 -19.16 1.40
C GLY A 478 -21.02 -20.02 0.15
N ASN A 479 -21.06 -21.34 0.33
CA ASN A 479 -21.18 -22.27 -0.79
C ASN A 479 -22.58 -22.14 -1.43
N TYR A 480 -22.65 -22.21 -2.76
CA TYR A 480 -23.91 -22.05 -3.51
C TYR A 480 -25.08 -22.84 -2.93
N ASP A 481 -24.92 -24.15 -2.73
CA ASP A 481 -26.01 -25.01 -2.25
C ASP A 481 -26.41 -24.66 -0.80
N SER A 482 -25.43 -24.33 0.03
CA SER A 482 -25.68 -23.94 1.42
C SER A 482 -26.46 -22.64 1.53
N VAL A 483 -26.18 -21.63 0.69
CA VAL A 483 -26.94 -20.36 0.72
C VAL A 483 -28.36 -20.59 0.23
N ILE A 484 -28.56 -21.35 -0.85
CA ILE A 484 -29.90 -21.70 -1.35
C ILE A 484 -30.72 -22.43 -0.26
N GLU A 485 -30.09 -23.32 0.49
CA GLU A 485 -30.73 -24.10 1.55
C GLU A 485 -31.03 -23.26 2.81
N ASN A 486 -30.15 -22.34 3.18
CA ASN A 486 -30.30 -21.49 4.36
C ASN A 486 -31.25 -20.31 4.12
N GLU A 487 -31.27 -19.75 2.91
CA GLU A 487 -32.04 -18.55 2.59
C GLU A 487 -33.43 -18.86 2.04
N LYS A 488 -34.10 -19.85 2.65
CA LYS A 488 -35.46 -20.24 2.26
C LYS A 488 -36.46 -19.15 2.57
N ASP A 489 -36.38 -18.50 3.73
CA ASP A 489 -37.36 -17.51 4.18
C ASP A 489 -37.16 -16.11 3.57
N CYS A 490 -36.99 -16.03 2.25
CA CYS A 490 -36.94 -14.79 1.50
C CYS A 490 -37.41 -14.96 0.05
N ILE A 491 -37.50 -13.85 -0.68
CA ILE A 491 -37.46 -13.85 -2.14
C ILE A 491 -35.98 -13.83 -2.54
N LEU A 492 -35.47 -14.94 -3.06
CA LEU A 492 -34.07 -15.10 -3.41
C LEU A 492 -33.87 -14.92 -4.91
N LEU A 493 -33.11 -13.90 -5.28
CA LEU A 493 -32.74 -13.56 -6.65
C LEU A 493 -31.39 -14.19 -6.98
N ASP A 494 -31.41 -15.35 -7.61
CA ASP A 494 -30.21 -16.05 -8.00
C ASP A 494 -29.73 -15.60 -9.37
N THR A 495 -28.77 -14.67 -9.36
CA THR A 495 -28.14 -14.13 -10.58
C THR A 495 -27.26 -15.14 -11.30
N ILE A 496 -26.92 -16.27 -10.65
CA ILE A 496 -26.04 -17.30 -11.19
C ILE A 496 -26.82 -18.23 -12.10
N SER A 497 -27.94 -18.76 -11.61
CA SER A 497 -28.80 -19.65 -12.42
C SER A 497 -29.87 -18.90 -13.22
N GLY A 498 -30.03 -17.59 -12.98
CA GLY A 498 -31.09 -16.77 -13.60
C GLY A 498 -32.47 -17.17 -13.08
N ARG A 499 -32.57 -17.48 -11.79
CA ARG A 499 -33.79 -18.02 -11.17
C ARG A 499 -34.20 -17.24 -9.94
N ILE A 500 -35.49 -17.24 -9.70
CA ILE A 500 -36.08 -16.66 -8.49
C ILE A 500 -36.58 -17.80 -7.63
N TYR A 501 -36.29 -17.76 -6.34
CA TYR A 501 -36.86 -18.66 -5.34
C TYR A 501 -37.71 -17.85 -4.37
N ILE A 502 -38.85 -18.40 -3.95
CA ILE A 502 -39.70 -17.81 -2.91
C ILE A 502 -40.00 -18.90 -1.90
N ARG A 503 -39.67 -18.68 -0.61
CA ARG A 503 -39.79 -19.72 0.43
C ARG A 503 -39.09 -21.03 0.04
N GLY A 504 -37.89 -20.92 -0.53
CA GLY A 504 -37.11 -22.05 -1.06
C GLY A 504 -37.67 -22.69 -2.34
N THR A 505 -38.83 -22.25 -2.83
CA THR A 505 -39.47 -22.85 -4.01
C THR A 505 -38.98 -22.16 -5.28
N LYS A 506 -38.37 -22.93 -6.18
CA LYS A 506 -37.85 -22.44 -7.46
C LYS A 506 -39.00 -22.08 -8.41
N LEU A 507 -39.06 -20.81 -8.82
CA LEU A 507 -40.05 -20.35 -9.78
C LEU A 507 -39.74 -20.82 -11.21
N THR A 508 -40.79 -21.06 -11.97
CA THR A 508 -40.75 -21.46 -13.38
C THR A 508 -41.17 -20.32 -14.30
N SER A 509 -41.05 -20.52 -15.61
CA SER A 509 -41.54 -19.54 -16.58
C SER A 509 -43.06 -19.36 -16.55
N LYS A 510 -43.82 -20.29 -15.93
CA LYS A 510 -45.27 -20.13 -15.74
C LYS A 510 -45.60 -19.12 -14.65
N ASP A 511 -44.69 -18.95 -13.69
CA ASP A 511 -44.87 -18.05 -12.55
C ASP A 511 -44.44 -16.64 -12.92
N ILE A 512 -43.26 -16.51 -13.53
CA ILE A 512 -42.72 -15.26 -14.07
C ILE A 512 -42.05 -15.59 -15.41
N HIS A 513 -42.62 -15.11 -16.52
CA HIS A 513 -42.06 -15.36 -17.85
C HIS A 513 -40.68 -14.71 -18.07
N SER A 514 -40.41 -13.59 -17.39
CA SER A 514 -39.21 -12.76 -17.59
C SER A 514 -38.26 -12.78 -16.39
N GLN A 515 -37.98 -13.94 -15.80
CA GLN A 515 -37.20 -14.05 -14.54
C GLN A 515 -35.86 -13.29 -14.59
N ASN A 516 -35.07 -13.43 -15.65
CA ASN A 516 -33.79 -12.71 -15.78
C ASN A 516 -33.98 -11.19 -15.74
N THR A 517 -34.94 -10.67 -16.52
CA THR A 517 -35.27 -9.23 -16.50
C THR A 517 -35.77 -8.78 -15.13
N THR A 518 -36.56 -9.62 -14.45
CA THR A 518 -37.03 -9.34 -13.08
C THR A 518 -35.85 -9.29 -12.11
N ILE A 519 -34.90 -10.22 -12.19
CA ILE A 519 -33.69 -10.23 -11.34
C ILE A 519 -32.86 -8.97 -11.57
N ASP A 520 -32.57 -8.64 -12.82
CA ASP A 520 -31.76 -7.46 -13.18
C ASP A 520 -32.44 -6.16 -12.72
N MET A 521 -33.76 -6.04 -12.91
CA MET A 521 -34.54 -4.90 -12.44
C MET A 521 -34.51 -4.79 -10.91
N MET A 522 -34.78 -5.90 -10.20
CA MET A 522 -34.82 -5.90 -8.74
C MET A 522 -33.46 -5.61 -8.12
N LYS A 523 -32.36 -6.04 -8.77
CA LYS A 523 -31.00 -5.68 -8.35
C LYS A 523 -30.80 -4.16 -8.32
N ILE A 524 -31.18 -3.46 -9.38
CA ILE A 524 -31.09 -1.99 -9.45
C ILE A 524 -31.98 -1.33 -8.39
N LEU A 525 -33.17 -1.87 -8.14
CA LEU A 525 -34.09 -1.34 -7.15
C LEU A 525 -33.59 -1.55 -5.71
N LEU A 526 -32.94 -2.68 -5.42
CA LEU A 526 -32.31 -2.93 -4.12
C LEU A 526 -31.12 -2.00 -3.87
N GLU A 527 -30.34 -1.69 -4.90
CA GLU A 527 -29.26 -0.69 -4.84
C GLU A 527 -29.79 0.75 -4.66
N ASN A 528 -31.08 0.98 -4.92
CA ASN A 528 -31.76 2.28 -4.80
C ASN A 528 -32.99 2.20 -3.88
N LEU A 529 -32.91 1.43 -2.79
CA LEU A 529 -34.02 1.18 -1.88
C LEU A 529 -34.67 2.49 -1.40
N GLY A 530 -36.00 2.57 -1.47
CA GLY A 530 -36.79 3.75 -1.10
C GLY A 530 -36.70 4.94 -2.08
N LYS A 531 -35.95 4.83 -3.19
CA LYS A 531 -35.81 5.90 -4.20
C LYS A 531 -36.52 5.53 -5.49
N GLU A 532 -36.99 6.55 -6.21
CA GLU A 532 -37.57 6.37 -7.54
C GLU A 532 -36.45 6.15 -8.59
N VAL A 533 -36.56 5.06 -9.33
CA VAL A 533 -35.69 4.69 -10.44
C VAL A 533 -36.47 4.87 -11.75
N SER A 534 -36.00 5.80 -12.60
CA SER A 534 -36.56 5.98 -13.94
C SER A 534 -36.37 4.73 -14.79
N ASN A 535 -37.35 4.40 -15.63
CA ASN A 535 -37.29 3.32 -16.60
C ASN A 535 -36.08 3.39 -17.54
N THR A 536 -35.53 4.59 -17.79
CA THR A 536 -34.31 4.79 -18.58
C THR A 536 -33.06 4.17 -17.95
N LYS A 537 -33.07 3.90 -16.64
CA LYS A 537 -31.98 3.25 -15.91
C LYS A 537 -32.15 1.73 -15.80
N LEU A 538 -33.30 1.19 -16.20
CA LEU A 538 -33.57 -0.25 -16.14
C LEU A 538 -32.88 -0.98 -17.32
N PRO A 539 -32.60 -2.29 -17.18
CA PRO A 539 -32.02 -3.07 -18.27
C PRO A 539 -32.88 -2.98 -19.53
N VAL A 540 -32.23 -2.82 -20.68
CA VAL A 540 -32.91 -2.71 -21.98
C VAL A 540 -33.59 -4.04 -22.28
N SER A 541 -34.92 -4.04 -22.19
CA SER A 541 -35.78 -5.14 -22.57
C SER A 541 -37.00 -4.55 -23.27
N THR A 542 -37.69 -5.35 -24.08
CA THR A 542 -38.98 -4.94 -24.65
C THR A 542 -40.00 -4.56 -23.58
N TYR A 543 -39.81 -5.03 -22.33
CA TYR A 543 -40.69 -4.74 -21.21
C TYR A 543 -40.39 -3.40 -20.52
N SER A 544 -39.12 -2.98 -20.46
CA SER A 544 -38.72 -1.78 -19.72
C SER A 544 -39.08 -0.46 -20.43
N GLN A 545 -39.43 -0.49 -21.71
CA GLN A 545 -39.85 0.71 -22.44
C GLN A 545 -41.35 1.06 -22.28
N ASN A 546 -42.15 0.14 -21.74
CA ASN A 546 -43.60 0.33 -21.62
C ASN A 546 -44.10 -0.06 -20.22
N LYS A 547 -44.73 0.88 -19.53
CA LYS A 547 -45.28 0.69 -18.18
C LYS A 547 -46.24 -0.51 -18.09
N ASN A 548 -47.09 -0.73 -19.09
CA ASN A 548 -48.08 -1.81 -19.04
C ASN A 548 -47.42 -3.19 -19.16
N GLU A 549 -46.36 -3.29 -19.98
CA GLU A 549 -45.60 -4.52 -20.14
C GLU A 549 -44.87 -4.89 -18.84
N ILE A 550 -44.17 -3.93 -18.21
CA ILE A 550 -43.46 -4.21 -16.95
C ILE A 550 -44.43 -4.49 -15.79
N LEU A 551 -45.58 -3.80 -15.76
CA LEU A 551 -46.63 -4.09 -14.79
C LEU A 551 -47.16 -5.51 -14.95
N GLY A 552 -47.54 -5.89 -16.18
CA GLY A 552 -48.14 -7.19 -16.46
C GLY A 552 -47.19 -8.38 -16.33
N LYS A 553 -45.90 -8.19 -16.66
CA LYS A 553 -44.93 -9.30 -16.74
C LYS A 553 -43.99 -9.41 -15.55
N VAL A 554 -43.81 -8.33 -14.78
CA VAL A 554 -42.87 -8.30 -13.66
C VAL A 554 -43.55 -7.88 -12.36
N VAL A 555 -44.10 -6.66 -12.29
CA VAL A 555 -44.56 -6.07 -11.02
C VAL A 555 -45.75 -6.82 -10.44
N LEU A 556 -46.81 -7.02 -11.21
CA LEU A 556 -48.03 -7.69 -10.73
C LEU A 556 -47.80 -9.17 -10.43
N PRO A 557 -47.09 -9.96 -11.27
CA PRO A 557 -46.76 -11.35 -10.94
C PRO A 557 -45.95 -11.46 -9.64
N LEU A 558 -44.92 -10.63 -9.46
CA LEU A 558 -44.09 -10.67 -8.26
C LEU A 558 -44.87 -10.28 -6.99
N LYS A 559 -45.72 -9.24 -7.07
CA LYS A 559 -46.62 -8.86 -5.98
C LYS A 559 -47.60 -9.97 -5.60
N LYS A 560 -48.20 -10.61 -6.61
CA LYS A 560 -49.14 -11.72 -6.40
C LYS A 560 -48.46 -12.88 -5.69
N LEU A 561 -47.27 -13.27 -6.15
CA LEU A 561 -46.49 -14.35 -5.53
C LEU A 561 -46.05 -14.00 -4.11
N ALA A 562 -45.61 -12.76 -3.87
CA ALA A 562 -45.29 -12.32 -2.52
C ALA A 562 -46.49 -12.44 -1.57
N LYS A 563 -47.68 -12.02 -2.03
CA LYS A 563 -48.93 -12.15 -1.26
C LYS A 563 -49.31 -13.60 -1.00
N GLU A 564 -49.15 -14.47 -1.99
CA GLU A 564 -49.46 -15.90 -1.87
C GLU A 564 -48.54 -16.60 -0.86
N TYR A 565 -47.24 -16.31 -0.89
CA TYR A 565 -46.26 -17.00 -0.04
C TYR A 565 -46.08 -16.36 1.33
N PHE A 566 -46.11 -15.03 1.45
CA PHE A 566 -45.86 -14.32 2.72
C PHE A 566 -47.13 -13.75 3.37
N GLY A 567 -48.27 -13.71 2.66
CA GLY A 567 -49.50 -13.09 3.14
C GLY A 567 -49.55 -11.57 2.97
N GLU A 568 -48.46 -10.96 2.51
CA GLU A 568 -48.31 -9.52 2.33
C GLU A 568 -47.94 -9.16 0.88
N GLU A 569 -48.41 -8.02 0.40
CA GLU A 569 -48.05 -7.55 -0.95
C GLU A 569 -46.67 -6.89 -0.92
N LEU A 570 -45.78 -7.33 -1.80
CA LEU A 570 -44.47 -6.71 -1.97
C LEU A 570 -44.64 -5.20 -2.25
N SER A 571 -43.97 -4.36 -1.46
CA SER A 571 -44.02 -2.89 -1.54
C SER A 571 -43.26 -2.31 -2.76
N LEU A 572 -43.57 -2.83 -3.96
CA LEU A 572 -43.03 -2.41 -5.26
C LEU A 572 -44.02 -1.50 -5.99
N ILE A 573 -43.68 -0.21 -6.11
CA ILE A 573 -44.55 0.83 -6.66
C ILE A 573 -44.10 1.18 -8.08
N CYS A 574 -45.08 1.35 -8.99
CA CYS A 574 -44.85 1.82 -10.36
C CYS A 574 -45.74 3.05 -10.63
N SER A 575 -45.11 4.22 -10.79
CA SER A 575 -45.77 5.52 -10.98
C SER A 575 -45.38 6.15 -12.32
N GLY A 576 -46.08 7.20 -12.77
CA GLY A 576 -45.79 7.90 -14.03
C GLY A 576 -46.62 7.44 -15.24
N GLY A 577 -46.22 7.91 -16.44
CA GLY A 577 -46.90 7.70 -17.72
C GLY A 577 -46.59 6.35 -18.37
N ILE A 578 -47.02 6.13 -19.62
CA ILE A 578 -46.81 4.85 -20.32
C ILE A 578 -45.34 4.65 -20.70
N THR A 579 -44.68 5.71 -21.19
CA THR A 579 -43.30 5.70 -21.67
C THR A 579 -42.31 6.25 -20.65
N ASP A 580 -42.74 7.20 -19.82
CA ASP A 580 -41.92 7.83 -18.77
C ASP A 580 -42.48 7.47 -17.41
N TYR A 581 -41.93 6.41 -16.81
CA TYR A 581 -42.39 5.87 -15.53
C TYR A 581 -41.23 5.59 -14.59
N TYR A 582 -41.58 5.45 -13.32
CA TYR A 582 -40.64 5.24 -12.23
C TYR A 582 -41.03 3.99 -11.45
N LEU A 583 -40.02 3.25 -11.02
CA LEU A 583 -40.17 2.13 -10.09
C LEU A 583 -39.53 2.50 -8.76
N ARG A 584 -40.19 2.11 -7.68
CA ARG A 584 -39.67 2.28 -6.32
C ARG A 584 -39.94 1.02 -5.52
N LEU A 585 -38.88 0.43 -4.97
CA LEU A 585 -39.00 -0.64 -3.99
C LEU A 585 -38.87 -0.01 -2.61
N GLU A 586 -39.94 -0.05 -1.84
CA GLU A 586 -39.91 0.43 -0.45
C GLU A 586 -39.18 -0.58 0.44
N ARG A 587 -38.66 -0.09 1.56
CA ARG A 587 -38.14 -0.97 2.61
C ARG A 587 -39.33 -1.63 3.30
N ASP A 588 -39.36 -2.95 3.25
CA ASP A 588 -40.40 -3.77 3.86
C ASP A 588 -39.75 -4.70 4.88
N GLU A 589 -40.22 -4.66 6.12
CA GLU A 589 -39.70 -5.52 7.21
C GLU A 589 -40.31 -6.92 7.18
N SER A 590 -41.47 -7.11 6.51
CA SER A 590 -42.16 -8.40 6.47
C SER A 590 -41.66 -9.31 5.34
N ILE A 591 -41.16 -8.73 4.25
CA ILE A 591 -40.67 -9.47 3.08
C ILE A 591 -39.18 -9.18 2.86
N ARG A 592 -38.36 -10.17 3.22
CA ARG A 592 -36.92 -10.16 2.93
C ARG A 592 -36.65 -10.52 1.47
N ILE A 593 -35.77 -9.77 0.81
CA ILE A 593 -35.34 -10.05 -0.56
C ILE A 593 -33.83 -10.24 -0.56
N GLY A 594 -33.37 -11.45 -0.87
CA GLY A 594 -31.96 -11.79 -0.99
C GLY A 594 -31.50 -11.79 -2.45
N ILE A 595 -30.22 -11.50 -2.69
CA ILE A 595 -29.54 -11.67 -3.97
C ILE A 595 -28.35 -12.58 -3.75
N ILE A 596 -28.24 -13.60 -4.59
CA ILE A 596 -27.03 -14.40 -4.75
C ILE A 596 -26.28 -13.93 -5.98
N LYS A 597 -24.97 -13.66 -5.82
CA LYS A 597 -24.04 -13.29 -6.88
C LYS A 597 -22.84 -14.23 -6.86
N LYS A 598 -22.33 -14.62 -8.02
CA LYS A 598 -21.00 -15.23 -8.08
C LYS A 598 -19.99 -14.23 -7.52
N ILE A 599 -18.99 -14.73 -6.81
CA ILE A 599 -17.88 -13.87 -6.37
C ILE A 599 -17.24 -13.25 -7.61
N TRP A 600 -17.00 -14.00 -8.70
CA TRP A 600 -16.64 -13.46 -10.03
C TRP A 600 -17.13 -14.38 -11.17
N ASN A 601 -17.39 -13.81 -12.35
CA ASN A 601 -17.55 -14.52 -13.62
C ASN A 601 -17.21 -13.58 -14.78
#